data_AF-A0A4Q9H844-F1
#
_entry.id   AF-A0A4Q9H844-F1
#
_cell.length_a   1.000
_cell.length_b   1.000
_cell.length_c   1.000
_cell.angle_alpha   90.00
_cell.angle_beta   90.00
_cell.angle_gamma   90.00
#
_symmetry.space_group_name_H-M   'P 1'
#
loop_
_entity.id
_entity.type
_entity.pdbx_description
1 polymer ?
#
loop_
_entity_poly.entity_id
_entity_poly.type
_entity_poly.pdbx_seq_one_letter_code
_entity_poly.pdbx_strand_id
1 'polypeptide(L)'
;MKNHTTNKYHINIFNDEAFTEGSIDNVNHYDFAYFEKSKYRSTSIYGIKVFQDNVLIKSAVIGAIGGGTSIHKTSTIIEDDRLLICCSDTIFCLSIPDLALLWRTQADGATCFEIYKYQDTYIIHGELEISRLDRAGKILWQQGGADIFTTITDEQDFELSEHFIMAKDFENRVYKFDYEGNDLSKKPSIDTSINKFKQLFESKKDEVNELDITFNAPCSDEDLAALESKLSFPLPPDLIEFYTFCNGFNTYDHLFRVIPVHEAVDYKSELANNVFHFAEYMIYSDQWLIQLYEGGQYEVINGDHGTQEMVVQTTSILKFLEIYLTEGLFSKLDNNSFWDRLNKTRD
;
A
#
# COMPACT_ATOMS: atom_id res chain seq x y z
N MET A 1 21.26 -24.22 -7.82
CA MET A 1 22.27 -23.31 -8.40
C MET A 1 21.55 -22.36 -9.33
N LYS A 2 21.84 -21.06 -9.24
CA LYS A 2 21.27 -20.01 -10.07
C LYS A 2 22.41 -19.17 -10.65
N ASN A 3 22.32 -18.93 -11.94
CA ASN A 3 23.28 -18.13 -12.68
C ASN A 3 22.58 -16.87 -13.19
N HIS A 4 23.25 -15.74 -13.04
CA HIS A 4 22.76 -14.46 -13.51
C HIS A 4 23.86 -13.74 -14.26
N THR A 5 23.51 -13.09 -15.36
CA THR A 5 24.46 -12.34 -16.17
C THR A 5 23.94 -10.92 -16.32
N THR A 6 24.72 -9.97 -15.81
CA THR A 6 24.56 -8.54 -16.11
C THR A 6 25.42 -8.17 -17.32
N ASN A 7 25.37 -6.91 -17.75
CA ASN A 7 26.23 -6.43 -18.84
C ASN A 7 27.74 -6.53 -18.54
N LYS A 8 28.13 -6.69 -17.27
CA LYS A 8 29.54 -6.69 -16.83
C LYS A 8 29.95 -7.94 -16.08
N TYR A 9 29.02 -8.58 -15.37
CA TYR A 9 29.34 -9.63 -14.40
C TYR A 9 28.48 -10.87 -14.61
N HIS A 10 29.07 -12.02 -14.34
CA HIS A 10 28.38 -13.29 -14.24
C HIS A 10 28.40 -13.76 -12.78
N ILE A 11 27.22 -13.97 -12.18
CA ILE A 11 27.05 -14.25 -10.76
C ILE A 11 26.48 -15.67 -10.63
N ASN A 12 27.17 -16.51 -9.87
CA ASN A 12 26.78 -17.88 -9.55
C ASN A 12 26.38 -17.95 -8.08
N ILE A 13 25.21 -18.49 -7.80
CA ILE A 13 24.69 -18.72 -6.45
C ILE A 13 24.34 -20.20 -6.31
N PHE A 14 24.83 -20.88 -5.29
CA PHE A 14 24.62 -22.32 -5.10
C PHE A 14 24.54 -22.71 -3.62
N ASN A 15 23.87 -23.82 -3.33
CA ASN A 15 23.83 -24.39 -1.98
C ASN A 15 25.21 -24.94 -1.63
N ASP A 16 25.74 -24.55 -0.47
CA ASP A 16 26.99 -25.07 0.11
C ASP A 16 26.76 -25.50 1.56
N GLU A 17 25.75 -26.35 1.77
CA GLU A 17 25.30 -26.81 3.09
C GLU A 17 26.40 -27.52 3.90
N ALA A 18 27.42 -28.05 3.23
CA ALA A 18 28.56 -28.71 3.85
C ALA A 18 29.61 -27.73 4.38
N PHE A 19 29.58 -26.45 3.96
CA PHE A 19 30.54 -25.46 4.41
C PHE A 19 30.48 -25.27 5.93
N THR A 20 31.66 -25.22 6.55
CA THR A 20 31.80 -24.94 7.98
C THR A 20 32.87 -23.86 8.18
N GLU A 21 32.51 -22.76 8.84
CA GLU A 21 33.42 -21.63 9.06
C GLU A 21 34.71 -22.09 9.78
N GLY A 22 35.87 -21.76 9.22
CA GLY A 22 37.19 -22.13 9.76
C GLY A 22 37.64 -23.57 9.49
N SER A 23 36.82 -24.40 8.83
CA SER A 23 37.23 -25.76 8.44
C SER A 23 38.22 -25.74 7.28
N ILE A 24 39.28 -26.53 7.38
CA ILE A 24 40.23 -26.77 6.28
C ILE A 24 39.71 -27.77 5.25
N ASP A 25 38.67 -28.52 5.60
CA ASP A 25 38.07 -29.57 4.75
C ASP A 25 37.00 -29.02 3.79
N ASN A 26 36.76 -27.70 3.80
CA ASN A 26 35.80 -27.06 2.92
C ASN A 26 36.22 -27.24 1.45
N VAL A 27 35.29 -27.72 0.62
CA VAL A 27 35.51 -27.89 -0.84
C VAL A 27 35.67 -26.54 -1.54
N ASN A 28 34.92 -25.54 -1.11
CA ASN A 28 35.02 -24.18 -1.60
C ASN A 28 35.73 -23.28 -0.58
N HIS A 29 36.55 -22.36 -1.10
CA HIS A 29 37.13 -21.26 -0.33
C HIS A 29 36.53 -19.95 -0.83
N TYR A 30 36.31 -19.03 0.10
CA TYR A 30 35.62 -17.76 -0.14
C TYR A 30 36.46 -16.60 0.38
N ASP A 31 36.38 -15.45 -0.29
CA ASP A 31 37.03 -14.22 0.18
C ASP A 31 36.35 -13.69 1.45
N PHE A 32 35.03 -13.89 1.55
CA PHE A 32 34.22 -13.46 2.69
C PHE A 32 33.31 -14.57 3.20
N ALA A 33 33.13 -14.62 4.52
CA ALA A 33 32.16 -15.47 5.18
C ALA A 33 31.26 -14.59 6.08
N TYR A 34 29.95 -14.63 5.85
CA TYR A 34 28.97 -13.86 6.61
C TYR A 34 27.97 -14.79 7.28
N PHE A 35 28.20 -15.04 8.56
CA PHE A 35 27.33 -15.87 9.39
C PHE A 35 26.84 -15.06 10.59
N GLU A 36 25.67 -15.44 11.11
CA GLU A 36 25.26 -14.99 12.42
C GLU A 36 25.96 -15.82 13.51
N LYS A 37 26.35 -15.17 14.60
CA LYS A 37 26.89 -15.89 15.76
C LYS A 37 25.75 -16.60 16.46
N SER A 38 25.62 -17.89 16.17
CA SER A 38 24.63 -18.76 16.79
C SER A 38 25.28 -20.01 17.35
N LYS A 39 24.66 -20.56 18.40
CA LYS A 39 24.99 -21.91 18.89
C LYS A 39 24.39 -23.01 18.00
N TYR A 40 23.48 -22.63 17.11
CA TYR A 40 22.84 -23.53 16.15
C TYR A 40 23.57 -23.47 14.81
N ARG A 41 23.55 -24.59 14.10
CA ARG A 41 24.07 -24.66 12.73
C ARG A 41 23.11 -23.90 11.80
N SER A 42 23.67 -23.17 10.85
CA SER A 42 22.89 -22.56 9.76
C SER A 42 22.12 -23.62 8.99
N THR A 43 20.84 -23.38 8.76
CA THR A 43 19.96 -24.30 8.01
C THR A 43 20.05 -24.05 6.50
N SER A 44 20.38 -22.81 6.10
CA SER A 44 20.70 -22.45 4.72
C SER A 44 22.11 -21.89 4.65
N ILE A 45 22.90 -22.38 3.70
CA ILE A 45 24.24 -21.87 3.41
C ILE A 45 24.41 -21.75 1.91
N TYR A 46 24.76 -20.55 1.44
CA TYR A 46 24.91 -20.26 0.02
C TYR A 46 26.29 -19.73 -0.31
N GLY A 47 26.93 -20.38 -1.28
CA GLY A 47 28.12 -19.88 -1.95
C GLY A 47 27.73 -18.94 -3.09
N ILE A 48 28.44 -17.82 -3.18
CA ILE A 48 28.26 -16.76 -4.18
C ILE A 48 29.60 -16.51 -4.85
N LYS A 49 29.64 -16.54 -6.18
CA LYS A 49 30.85 -16.27 -6.99
C LYS A 49 30.53 -15.27 -8.10
N VAL A 50 31.31 -14.20 -8.18
CA VAL A 50 31.20 -13.16 -9.21
C VAL A 50 32.38 -13.28 -10.16
N PHE A 51 32.07 -13.32 -11.45
CA PHE A 51 33.03 -13.43 -12.53
C PHE A 51 32.94 -12.20 -13.44
N GLN A 52 34.09 -11.77 -13.95
CA GLN A 52 34.19 -10.79 -15.04
C GLN A 52 35.09 -11.40 -16.11
N ASP A 53 34.63 -11.39 -17.37
CA ASP A 53 35.36 -12.00 -18.49
C ASP A 53 35.81 -13.45 -18.23
N ASN A 54 34.94 -14.24 -17.58
CA ASN A 54 35.17 -15.63 -17.12
C ASN A 54 36.26 -15.80 -16.04
N VAL A 55 36.77 -14.72 -15.48
CA VAL A 55 37.71 -14.73 -14.35
C VAL A 55 36.93 -14.53 -13.06
N LEU A 56 37.12 -15.41 -12.07
CA LEU A 56 36.57 -15.24 -10.73
C LEU A 56 37.23 -14.01 -10.09
N ILE A 57 36.43 -12.99 -9.77
CA ILE A 57 36.93 -11.75 -9.16
C ILE A 57 36.60 -11.66 -7.66
N LYS A 58 35.47 -12.25 -7.25
CA LYS A 58 35.02 -12.27 -5.85
C LYS A 58 34.19 -13.48 -5.52
N SER A 59 34.27 -13.90 -4.26
CA SER A 59 33.52 -15.00 -3.71
C SER A 59 33.12 -14.74 -2.25
N ALA A 60 31.89 -15.08 -1.89
CA ALA A 60 31.39 -14.98 -0.54
C ALA A 60 30.54 -16.20 -0.20
N VAL A 61 30.48 -16.55 1.08
CA VAL A 61 29.52 -17.50 1.62
C VAL A 61 28.67 -16.83 2.69
N ILE A 62 27.37 -17.07 2.64
CA ILE A 62 26.41 -16.58 3.62
C ILE A 62 25.70 -17.75 4.29
N GLY A 63 25.30 -17.58 5.55
CA GLY A 63 24.46 -18.54 6.23
C GLY A 63 23.70 -17.95 7.42
N ALA A 64 22.50 -18.47 7.62
CA ALA A 64 21.57 -18.05 8.67
C ALA A 64 20.82 -19.24 9.27
N ILE A 65 20.14 -18.99 10.39
CA ILE A 65 19.30 -19.95 11.12
C ILE A 65 17.82 -19.72 10.78
N GLY A 66 16.93 -20.57 11.28
CA GLY A 66 15.51 -20.57 10.91
C GLY A 66 15.17 -21.78 10.03
N GLY A 67 14.09 -21.73 9.26
CA GLY A 67 13.77 -22.75 8.28
C GLY A 67 14.74 -22.76 7.10
N GLY A 68 14.81 -23.88 6.39
CA GLY A 68 15.66 -24.02 5.22
C GLY A 68 15.05 -23.34 4.01
N THR A 69 15.81 -22.51 3.32
CA THR A 69 15.41 -21.90 2.05
C THR A 69 16.09 -22.60 0.88
N SER A 70 15.57 -22.42 -0.33
CA SER A 70 16.21 -22.90 -1.56
C SER A 70 16.40 -21.76 -2.57
N ILE A 71 17.27 -21.96 -3.56
CA ILE A 71 17.54 -20.96 -4.57
C ILE A 71 16.55 -21.15 -5.74
N HIS A 72 15.58 -20.25 -5.86
CA HIS A 72 14.61 -20.18 -6.97
C HIS A 72 14.50 -18.76 -7.57
N LYS A 73 13.58 -18.56 -8.52
CA LYS A 73 13.41 -17.31 -9.27
C LYS A 73 13.22 -16.10 -8.36
N THR A 74 12.39 -16.23 -7.33
CA THR A 74 11.95 -15.20 -6.37
C THR A 74 12.75 -15.18 -5.06
N SER A 75 13.77 -16.04 -4.90
CA SER A 75 14.65 -16.04 -3.71
C SER A 75 15.72 -14.95 -3.70
N THR A 76 15.87 -14.20 -4.81
CA THR A 76 17.00 -13.28 -5.04
C THR A 76 16.60 -12.10 -5.91
N ILE A 77 17.13 -10.92 -5.60
CA ILE A 77 17.09 -9.72 -6.45
C ILE A 77 18.52 -9.34 -6.79
N ILE A 78 18.78 -9.05 -8.06
CA ILE A 78 20.07 -8.52 -8.52
C ILE A 78 19.81 -7.17 -9.16
N GLU A 79 20.43 -6.14 -8.59
CA GLU A 79 20.48 -4.78 -9.14
C GLU A 79 21.90 -4.49 -9.66
N ASP A 80 22.11 -3.30 -10.22
CA ASP A 80 23.42 -2.92 -10.78
C ASP A 80 24.54 -2.89 -9.71
N ASP A 81 24.21 -2.51 -8.48
CA ASP A 81 25.17 -2.30 -7.38
C ASP A 81 25.06 -3.32 -6.24
N ARG A 82 24.07 -4.22 -6.25
CA ARG A 82 23.79 -5.12 -5.11
C ARG A 82 23.06 -6.41 -5.48
N LEU A 83 23.29 -7.43 -4.66
CA LEU A 83 22.58 -8.69 -4.62
C LEU A 83 21.81 -8.78 -3.29
N LEU A 84 20.51 -9.07 -3.37
CA LEU A 84 19.69 -9.46 -2.23
C LEU A 84 19.31 -10.93 -2.34
N ILE A 85 19.30 -11.64 -1.21
CA ILE A 85 19.03 -13.08 -1.16
C ILE A 85 18.33 -13.47 0.14
N CYS A 86 17.26 -14.25 0.02
CA CYS A 86 16.64 -14.96 1.14
C CYS A 86 17.58 -16.07 1.61
N CYS A 87 17.91 -16.09 2.90
CA CYS A 87 18.72 -17.13 3.53
C CYS A 87 18.11 -17.44 4.89
N SER A 88 17.38 -18.55 4.95
CA SER A 88 16.57 -18.92 6.11
C SER A 88 15.63 -17.77 6.53
N ASP A 89 15.66 -17.32 7.78
CA ASP A 89 14.82 -16.23 8.30
C ASP A 89 15.32 -14.80 7.96
N THR A 90 16.42 -14.71 7.20
CA THR A 90 17.19 -13.48 7.03
C THR A 90 17.37 -13.12 5.55
N ILE A 91 17.23 -11.84 5.23
CA ILE A 91 17.66 -11.27 3.94
C ILE A 91 19.08 -10.73 4.06
N PHE A 92 19.97 -11.16 3.16
CA PHE A 92 21.30 -10.58 3.01
C PHE A 92 21.34 -9.63 1.82
N CYS A 93 21.99 -8.48 1.99
CA CYS A 93 22.33 -7.56 0.91
C CYS A 93 23.84 -7.41 0.79
N LEU A 94 24.39 -7.80 -0.35
CA LEU A 94 25.82 -7.72 -0.66
C LEU A 94 26.04 -6.74 -1.82
N SER A 95 27.16 -6.01 -1.81
CA SER A 95 27.54 -5.17 -2.95
C SER A 95 27.95 -6.00 -4.17
N ILE A 96 27.77 -5.44 -5.36
CA ILE A 96 28.32 -5.97 -6.62
C ILE A 96 29.34 -4.95 -7.15
N PRO A 97 30.55 -5.39 -7.58
CA PRO A 97 31.01 -6.78 -7.63
C PRO A 97 31.67 -7.29 -6.34
N ASP A 98 31.89 -6.42 -5.34
CA ASP A 98 32.81 -6.70 -4.24
C ASP A 98 32.34 -7.76 -3.24
N LEU A 99 31.05 -8.09 -3.23
CA LEU A 99 30.40 -8.95 -2.23
C LEU A 99 30.63 -8.49 -0.78
N ALA A 100 30.78 -7.18 -0.57
CA ALA A 100 30.83 -6.60 0.77
C ALA A 100 29.42 -6.65 1.38
N LEU A 101 29.29 -7.09 2.62
CA LEU A 101 28.01 -7.05 3.33
C LEU A 101 27.57 -5.60 3.54
N LEU A 102 26.49 -5.20 2.84
CA LEU A 102 25.87 -3.89 3.01
C LEU A 102 24.98 -3.90 4.25
N TRP A 103 24.11 -4.90 4.35
CA TRP A 103 23.26 -5.13 5.50
C TRP A 103 22.72 -6.56 5.48
N ARG A 104 22.21 -7.01 6.64
CA ARG A 104 21.38 -8.19 6.77
C ARG A 104 20.26 -7.90 7.76
N THR A 105 19.10 -8.47 7.52
CA THR A 105 17.90 -8.22 8.32
C THR A 105 17.12 -9.52 8.47
N GLN A 106 16.88 -9.94 9.71
CA GLN A 106 15.90 -10.99 10.00
C GLN A 106 14.52 -10.43 9.64
N ALA A 107 13.96 -10.89 8.53
CA ALA A 107 12.73 -10.33 7.96
C ALA A 107 11.50 -11.22 8.21
N ASP A 108 11.71 -12.40 8.77
CA ASP A 108 10.66 -13.29 9.27
C ASP A 108 11.18 -14.00 10.53
N GLY A 109 10.29 -14.47 11.40
CA GLY A 109 10.70 -15.22 12.61
C GLY A 109 11.04 -16.70 12.36
N ALA A 110 10.69 -17.24 11.20
CA ALA A 110 10.86 -18.64 10.82
C ALA A 110 11.62 -18.80 9.50
N THR A 111 11.07 -18.36 8.37
CA THR A 111 11.63 -18.55 7.03
C THR A 111 11.23 -17.42 6.08
N CYS A 112 12.18 -16.85 5.35
CA CYS A 112 11.92 -15.97 4.22
C CYS A 112 11.79 -16.78 2.93
N PHE A 113 10.57 -17.00 2.43
CA PHE A 113 10.34 -17.76 1.21
C PHE A 113 10.75 -16.99 -0.04
N GLU A 114 10.30 -15.73 -0.16
CA GLU A 114 10.48 -14.96 -1.39
C GLU A 114 10.79 -13.49 -1.11
N ILE A 115 11.44 -12.84 -2.06
CA ILE A 115 11.74 -11.41 -2.05
C ILE A 115 11.38 -10.78 -3.39
N TYR A 116 10.68 -9.65 -3.30
CA TYR A 116 10.19 -8.88 -4.43
C TYR A 116 10.63 -7.43 -4.33
N LYS A 117 10.96 -6.83 -5.48
CA LYS A 117 11.22 -5.39 -5.55
C LYS A 117 9.90 -4.66 -5.71
N TYR A 118 9.67 -3.64 -4.88
CA TYR A 118 8.54 -2.74 -4.99
C TYR A 118 9.04 -1.30 -4.92
N GLN A 119 9.03 -0.60 -6.06
CA GLN A 119 9.64 0.73 -6.20
C GLN A 119 11.11 0.73 -5.75
N ASP A 120 11.46 1.53 -4.74
CA ASP A 120 12.77 1.61 -4.10
C ASP A 120 12.89 0.78 -2.80
N THR A 121 11.86 -0.03 -2.51
CA THR A 121 11.74 -0.90 -1.32
C THR A 121 11.68 -2.39 -1.72
N TYR A 122 11.66 -3.26 -0.72
CA TYR A 122 11.58 -4.71 -0.89
C TYR A 122 10.43 -5.29 -0.09
N ILE A 123 9.66 -6.20 -0.68
CA ILE A 123 8.62 -6.98 -0.01
C ILE A 123 9.14 -8.40 0.16
N ILE A 124 9.05 -8.91 1.38
CA ILE A 124 9.48 -10.25 1.76
C ILE A 124 8.23 -11.04 2.10
N HIS A 125 8.07 -12.18 1.43
CA HIS A 125 7.10 -13.20 1.81
C HIS A 125 7.79 -14.14 2.80
N GLY A 126 7.48 -13.98 4.09
CA GLY A 126 7.94 -14.85 5.16
C GLY A 126 6.89 -15.88 5.55
N GLU A 127 7.31 -16.90 6.30
CA GLU A 127 6.45 -17.97 6.79
C GLU A 127 5.46 -17.49 7.86
N LEU A 128 5.87 -16.58 8.74
CA LEU A 128 5.01 -16.02 9.78
C LEU A 128 4.47 -14.64 9.39
N GLU A 129 5.28 -13.87 8.67
CA GLU A 129 5.05 -12.45 8.43
C GLU A 129 5.40 -12.04 7.00
N ILE A 130 4.65 -11.09 6.47
CA ILE A 130 5.03 -10.31 5.30
C ILE A 130 5.75 -9.07 5.80
N SER A 131 6.90 -8.75 5.24
CA SER A 131 7.73 -7.63 5.68
C SER A 131 8.06 -6.70 4.52
N ARG A 132 7.99 -5.38 4.75
CA ARG A 132 8.51 -4.38 3.81
C ARG A 132 9.79 -3.78 4.37
N LEU A 133 10.87 -3.84 3.59
CA LEU A 133 12.17 -3.29 3.93
C LEU A 133 12.49 -2.09 3.03
N ASP A 134 13.11 -1.06 3.58
CA ASP A 134 13.71 0.01 2.78
C ASP A 134 15.02 -0.45 2.10
N ARG A 135 15.59 0.43 1.27
CA ARG A 135 16.84 0.14 0.55
C ARG A 135 18.06 -0.10 1.46
N ALA A 136 18.00 0.38 2.71
CA ALA A 136 19.03 0.21 3.73
C ALA A 136 18.81 -1.04 4.61
N GLY A 137 17.77 -1.84 4.31
CA GLY A 137 17.44 -3.06 5.05
C GLY A 137 16.65 -2.80 6.32
N LYS A 138 16.17 -1.58 6.57
CA LYS A 138 15.32 -1.28 7.72
C LYS A 138 13.90 -1.77 7.43
N ILE A 139 13.33 -2.49 8.38
CA ILE A 139 11.92 -2.88 8.35
C ILE A 139 11.05 -1.61 8.47
N LEU A 140 10.21 -1.37 7.46
CA LEU A 140 9.20 -0.32 7.43
C LEU A 140 7.93 -0.78 8.15
N TRP A 141 7.48 -1.99 7.85
CA TRP A 141 6.37 -2.66 8.55
C TRP A 141 6.49 -4.18 8.41
N GLN A 142 5.81 -4.90 9.29
CA GLN A 142 5.59 -6.35 9.21
C GLN A 142 4.14 -6.66 9.56
N GLN A 143 3.56 -7.65 8.90
CA GLN A 143 2.21 -8.13 9.21
C GLN A 143 2.15 -9.65 9.19
N GLY A 144 1.55 -10.21 10.24
CA GLY A 144 1.30 -11.63 10.38
C GLY A 144 -0.16 -12.02 10.11
N GLY A 145 -0.36 -13.31 9.86
CA GLY A 145 -1.66 -13.94 9.78
C GLY A 145 -2.08 -14.58 11.11
N ALA A 146 -3.24 -15.25 11.10
CA ALA A 146 -3.65 -16.13 12.19
C ALA A 146 -2.91 -17.50 12.14
N ASP A 147 -2.23 -17.80 11.03
CA ASP A 147 -1.40 -18.99 10.82
C ASP A 147 -0.27 -18.66 9.83
N ILE A 148 0.58 -19.63 9.52
CA ILE A 148 1.72 -19.48 8.59
C ILE A 148 1.27 -19.21 7.15
N PHE A 149 1.97 -18.34 6.43
CA PHE A 149 1.72 -17.98 5.03
C PHE A 149 2.29 -19.03 4.07
N THR A 150 1.69 -20.21 4.06
CA THR A 150 1.95 -21.25 3.06
C THR A 150 0.75 -22.19 2.96
N THR A 151 0.46 -22.73 1.78
CA THR A 151 -0.66 -23.66 1.57
C THR A 151 -0.21 -25.09 1.28
N ILE A 152 -1.03 -26.08 1.65
CA ILE A 152 -0.77 -27.50 1.33
C ILE A 152 -0.95 -27.79 -0.18
N THR A 153 -1.71 -26.96 -0.89
CA THR A 153 -1.99 -27.09 -2.32
C THR A 153 -1.02 -26.23 -3.14
N ASP A 154 -0.68 -26.65 -4.37
CA ASP A 154 0.09 -25.89 -5.39
C ASP A 154 -0.67 -24.64 -5.90
N GLU A 155 -1.58 -24.08 -5.11
CA GLU A 155 -2.26 -22.83 -5.44
C GLU A 155 -1.35 -21.64 -5.14
N GLN A 156 -1.53 -20.55 -5.87
CA GLN A 156 -0.83 -19.29 -5.63
C GLN A 156 -1.20 -18.77 -4.23
N ASP A 157 -0.28 -18.93 -3.27
CA ASP A 157 -0.41 -18.56 -1.86
C ASP A 157 0.03 -17.11 -1.60
N PHE A 158 0.82 -16.53 -2.49
CA PHE A 158 1.28 -15.15 -2.42
C PHE A 158 1.22 -14.45 -3.78
N GLU A 159 0.74 -13.20 -3.78
CA GLU A 159 0.64 -12.38 -4.99
C GLU A 159 0.84 -10.89 -4.68
N LEU A 160 1.60 -10.21 -5.55
CA LEU A 160 1.67 -8.76 -5.61
C LEU A 160 0.83 -8.27 -6.79
N SER A 161 -0.25 -7.55 -6.50
CA SER A 161 -1.08 -6.88 -7.50
C SER A 161 -0.77 -5.38 -7.55
N GLU A 162 -1.40 -4.64 -8.45
CA GLU A 162 -1.25 -3.18 -8.49
C GLU A 162 -1.80 -2.47 -7.23
N HIS A 163 -2.72 -3.12 -6.50
CA HIS A 163 -3.46 -2.47 -5.40
C HIS A 163 -3.12 -3.02 -4.01
N PHE A 164 -2.81 -4.32 -3.92
CA PHE A 164 -2.57 -4.98 -2.65
C PHE A 164 -1.63 -6.17 -2.78
N ILE A 165 -1.08 -6.56 -1.64
CA ILE A 165 -0.37 -7.81 -1.38
C ILE A 165 -1.38 -8.82 -0.90
N MET A 166 -1.50 -9.95 -1.57
CA MET A 166 -2.34 -11.07 -1.14
C MET A 166 -1.48 -12.17 -0.56
N ALA A 167 -1.90 -12.73 0.58
CA ALA A 167 -1.34 -13.97 1.11
C ALA A 167 -2.46 -14.91 1.56
N LYS A 168 -2.22 -16.21 1.47
CA LYS A 168 -3.06 -17.27 2.06
C LYS A 168 -2.31 -17.91 3.21
N ASP A 169 -2.99 -18.12 4.33
CA ASP A 169 -2.43 -18.94 5.41
C ASP A 169 -2.67 -20.44 5.18
N PHE A 170 -2.10 -21.26 6.06
CA PHE A 170 -2.23 -22.72 6.07
C PHE A 170 -3.68 -23.24 6.05
N GLU A 171 -4.60 -22.47 6.62
CA GLU A 171 -6.04 -22.77 6.68
C GLU A 171 -6.80 -22.16 5.48
N ASN A 172 -6.09 -21.71 4.44
CA ASN A 172 -6.60 -21.02 3.25
C ASN A 172 -7.36 -19.70 3.55
N ARG A 173 -7.09 -19.06 4.70
CA ARG A 173 -7.63 -17.72 4.95
C ARG A 173 -6.87 -16.73 4.07
N VAL A 174 -7.61 -15.85 3.41
CA VAL A 174 -7.05 -14.84 2.50
C VAL A 174 -6.84 -13.53 3.25
N TYR A 175 -5.61 -13.04 3.21
CA TYR A 175 -5.21 -11.75 3.73
C TYR A 175 -4.90 -10.83 2.56
N LYS A 176 -5.27 -9.56 2.73
CA LYS A 176 -4.94 -8.51 1.77
C LYS A 176 -4.33 -7.36 2.54
N PHE A 177 -3.15 -6.93 2.17
CA PHE A 177 -2.48 -5.79 2.76
C PHE A 177 -2.26 -4.73 1.68
N ASP A 178 -2.45 -3.46 2.00
CA ASP A 178 -1.89 -2.42 1.15
C ASP A 178 -0.36 -2.37 1.29
N TYR A 179 0.29 -1.58 0.44
CA TYR A 179 1.74 -1.46 0.46
C TYR A 179 2.28 -0.71 1.68
N GLU A 180 1.44 -0.03 2.45
CA GLU A 180 1.79 0.62 3.72
C GLU A 180 1.61 -0.31 4.93
N GLY A 181 1.17 -1.55 4.68
CA GLY A 181 1.03 -2.59 5.69
C GLY A 181 -0.32 -2.60 6.38
N ASN A 182 -1.33 -1.88 5.88
CA ASN A 182 -2.67 -1.93 6.44
C ASN A 182 -3.42 -3.17 5.94
N ASP A 183 -4.05 -3.90 6.87
CA ASP A 183 -4.89 -5.06 6.57
C ASP A 183 -6.24 -4.60 5.99
N LEU A 184 -6.46 -4.93 4.72
CA LEU A 184 -7.67 -4.63 3.95
C LEU A 184 -8.79 -5.66 4.17
N SER A 185 -8.49 -6.81 4.77
CA SER A 185 -9.48 -7.86 5.09
C SER A 185 -10.20 -7.59 6.40
N LYS A 186 -9.54 -6.88 7.31
CA LYS A 186 -10.21 -6.22 8.42
C LYS A 186 -11.01 -5.07 7.81
N LYS A 187 -12.35 -5.07 8.02
CA LYS A 187 -13.13 -3.82 7.92
C LYS A 187 -12.27 -2.77 8.62
N PRO A 188 -11.95 -1.63 7.97
CA PRO A 188 -11.03 -0.67 8.54
C PRO A 188 -11.45 -0.48 9.98
N SER A 189 -10.58 -0.86 10.93
CA SER A 189 -10.71 -0.37 12.28
C SER A 189 -10.33 1.09 12.16
N ILE A 190 -11.29 1.89 11.69
CA ILE A 190 -11.29 3.32 11.90
C ILE A 190 -11.10 3.43 13.40
N ASP A 191 -9.95 3.92 13.80
CA ASP A 191 -9.79 4.42 15.14
C ASP A 191 -10.83 5.55 15.29
N THR A 192 -12.01 5.17 15.76
CA THR A 192 -13.14 6.08 15.99
C THR A 192 -12.81 7.12 17.07
N SER A 193 -11.63 7.01 17.71
CA SER A 193 -11.13 8.07 18.57
C SER A 193 -10.67 9.31 17.78
N ILE A 194 -10.37 9.19 16.47
CA ILE A 194 -10.00 10.30 15.58
C ILE A 194 -10.54 10.06 14.16
N ASN A 195 -11.84 10.30 13.95
CA ASN A 195 -12.38 10.50 12.58
C ASN A 195 -11.99 11.91 12.11
N LYS A 196 -11.28 12.03 10.98
CA LYS A 196 -10.72 13.32 10.52
C LYS A 196 -11.79 14.34 10.15
N PHE A 197 -12.96 13.91 9.68
CA PHE A 197 -14.09 14.79 9.42
C PHE A 197 -14.70 15.29 10.72
N LYS A 198 -14.87 14.39 11.70
CA LYS A 198 -15.27 14.79 13.06
C LYS A 198 -14.32 15.85 13.61
N GLN A 199 -13.00 15.65 13.49
CA GLN A 199 -12.01 16.63 13.92
C GLN A 199 -12.13 17.96 13.17
N LEU A 200 -12.28 17.92 11.84
CA LEU A 200 -12.49 19.11 11.02
C LEU A 200 -13.70 19.90 11.53
N PHE A 201 -14.87 19.28 11.62
CA PHE A 201 -16.11 19.93 12.06
C PHE A 201 -16.05 20.39 13.53
N GLU A 202 -15.38 19.66 14.41
CA GLU A 202 -15.16 20.08 15.81
C GLU A 202 -14.20 21.28 15.89
N SER A 203 -13.14 21.30 15.08
CA SER A 203 -12.20 22.42 15.01
C SER A 203 -12.81 23.69 14.39
N LYS A 204 -13.86 23.52 13.58
CA LYS A 204 -14.60 24.55 12.85
C LYS A 204 -16.01 24.77 13.38
N LYS A 205 -16.22 24.55 14.69
CA LYS A 205 -17.55 24.54 15.30
C LYS A 205 -18.28 25.88 15.15
N ASP A 206 -17.56 27.00 15.19
CA ASP A 206 -18.17 28.32 15.04
C ASP A 206 -18.69 28.50 13.61
N GLU A 207 -17.89 28.13 12.60
CA GLU A 207 -18.30 28.15 11.18
C GLU A 207 -19.46 27.18 10.90
N VAL A 208 -19.45 25.98 11.50
CA VAL A 208 -20.56 25.01 11.43
C VAL A 208 -21.87 25.61 11.95
N ASN A 209 -21.81 26.36 13.06
CA ASN A 209 -22.98 27.06 13.61
C ASN A 209 -23.40 28.25 12.73
N GLU A 210 -22.45 29.00 12.17
CA GLU A 210 -22.75 30.15 11.29
C GLU A 210 -23.41 29.73 9.97
N LEU A 211 -23.00 28.59 9.42
CA LEU A 211 -23.57 27.99 8.21
C LEU A 211 -24.87 27.20 8.49
N ASP A 212 -25.25 27.08 9.76
CA ASP A 212 -26.41 26.32 10.25
C ASP A 212 -26.44 24.88 9.70
N ILE A 213 -25.30 24.19 9.84
CA ILE A 213 -25.12 22.84 9.34
C ILE A 213 -25.85 21.84 10.25
N THR A 214 -26.77 21.09 9.66
CA THR A 214 -27.44 19.96 10.29
C THR A 214 -26.95 18.65 9.68
N PHE A 215 -26.18 17.89 10.45
CA PHE A 215 -25.69 16.56 10.06
C PHE A 215 -26.82 15.53 10.03
N ASN A 216 -26.84 14.70 8.98
CA ASN A 216 -27.67 13.50 8.97
C ASN A 216 -27.07 12.44 9.89
N ALA A 217 -27.88 11.46 10.28
CA ALA A 217 -27.38 10.29 11.00
C ALA A 217 -26.27 9.58 10.20
N PRO A 218 -25.31 8.90 10.86
CA PRO A 218 -24.34 8.02 10.20
C PRO A 218 -24.99 7.11 9.15
N CYS A 219 -24.30 6.91 8.03
CA CYS A 219 -24.75 6.01 6.98
C CYS A 219 -24.73 4.57 7.49
N SER A 220 -25.71 3.77 7.06
CA SER A 220 -25.76 2.35 7.41
C SER A 220 -24.78 1.54 6.55
N ASP A 221 -24.27 0.42 7.09
CA ASP A 221 -23.48 -0.54 6.32
C ASP A 221 -24.24 -1.03 5.08
N GLU A 222 -25.58 -1.12 5.16
CA GLU A 222 -26.46 -1.57 4.09
C GLU A 222 -26.54 -0.54 2.95
N ASP A 223 -26.63 0.75 3.25
CA ASP A 223 -26.65 1.83 2.26
C ASP A 223 -25.30 1.97 1.56
N LEU A 224 -24.20 1.87 2.31
CA LEU A 224 -22.84 1.88 1.74
C LEU A 224 -22.64 0.69 0.80
N ALA A 225 -23.02 -0.52 1.22
CA ALA A 225 -22.96 -1.70 0.37
C ALA A 225 -23.86 -1.56 -0.88
N ALA A 226 -25.02 -0.90 -0.75
CA ALA A 226 -25.89 -0.64 -1.88
C ALA A 226 -25.25 0.32 -2.90
N LEU A 227 -24.52 1.34 -2.46
CA LEU A 227 -23.76 2.23 -3.34
C LEU A 227 -22.59 1.48 -4.00
N GLU A 228 -21.77 0.79 -3.22
CA GLU A 228 -20.63 0.02 -3.74
C GLU A 228 -21.06 -1.04 -4.77
N SER A 229 -22.19 -1.70 -4.55
CA SER A 229 -22.72 -2.72 -5.49
C SER A 229 -23.08 -2.16 -6.87
N LYS A 230 -23.26 -0.83 -6.99
CA LYS A 230 -23.58 -0.15 -8.24
C LYS A 230 -22.37 0.48 -8.91
N LEU A 231 -21.21 0.47 -8.25
CA LEU A 231 -19.95 1.00 -8.74
C LEU A 231 -19.06 -0.15 -9.22
N SER A 232 -18.18 0.12 -10.18
CA SER A 232 -17.19 -0.86 -10.66
C SER A 232 -15.94 -0.89 -9.78
N PHE A 233 -15.76 0.13 -8.94
CA PHE A 233 -14.63 0.28 -8.03
C PHE A 233 -15.13 0.42 -6.58
N PRO A 234 -14.37 -0.08 -5.59
CA PRO A 234 -14.72 0.12 -4.18
C PRO A 234 -14.69 1.60 -3.81
N LEU A 235 -15.46 1.99 -2.79
CA LEU A 235 -15.40 3.36 -2.29
C LEU A 235 -14.03 3.62 -1.63
N PRO A 236 -13.39 4.77 -1.93
CA PRO A 236 -12.19 5.20 -1.23
C PRO A 236 -12.39 5.27 0.30
N PRO A 237 -11.39 4.91 1.12
CA PRO A 237 -11.54 4.85 2.58
C PRO A 237 -11.99 6.15 3.24
N ASP A 238 -11.60 7.31 2.69
CA ASP A 238 -11.99 8.62 3.21
C ASP A 238 -13.46 8.96 2.93
N LEU A 239 -14.02 8.54 1.80
CA LEU A 239 -15.46 8.64 1.52
C LEU A 239 -16.27 7.77 2.50
N ILE A 240 -15.81 6.55 2.76
CA ILE A 240 -16.44 5.66 3.77
C ILE A 240 -16.37 6.30 5.15
N GLU A 241 -15.22 6.86 5.53
CA GLU A 241 -15.00 7.54 6.80
C GLU A 241 -15.94 8.75 6.97
N PHE A 242 -16.16 9.55 5.92
CA PHE A 242 -17.09 10.66 5.93
C PHE A 242 -18.54 10.19 6.13
N TYR A 243 -19.01 9.25 5.31
CA TYR A 243 -20.39 8.78 5.37
C TYR A 243 -20.70 8.01 6.66
N THR A 244 -19.69 7.36 7.25
CA THR A 244 -19.78 6.74 8.58
C THR A 244 -19.85 7.78 9.70
N PHE A 245 -19.25 8.96 9.53
CA PHE A 245 -19.44 10.08 10.46
C PHE A 245 -20.81 10.73 10.32
N CYS A 246 -21.22 11.09 9.11
CA CYS A 246 -22.54 11.63 8.80
C CYS A 246 -22.97 11.27 7.38
N ASN A 247 -24.23 10.86 7.19
CA ASN A 247 -24.74 10.53 5.86
C ASN A 247 -25.10 11.80 5.07
N GLY A 248 -24.13 12.69 4.85
CA GLY A 248 -24.36 14.04 4.34
C GLY A 248 -24.91 15.00 5.39
N PHE A 249 -25.18 16.24 4.96
CA PHE A 249 -25.69 17.30 5.82
C PHE A 249 -26.46 18.34 5.01
N ASN A 250 -27.36 19.06 5.68
CA ASN A 250 -28.10 20.18 5.13
C ASN A 250 -27.63 21.49 5.76
N THR A 251 -27.72 22.58 5.02
CA THR A 251 -27.36 23.93 5.50
C THR A 251 -28.38 24.96 5.03
N TYR A 252 -28.42 26.12 5.68
CA TYR A 252 -29.17 27.27 5.17
C TYR A 252 -28.32 28.19 4.27
N ASP A 253 -27.04 27.86 4.05
CA ASP A 253 -26.16 28.58 3.13
C ASP A 253 -26.59 28.29 1.68
N HIS A 254 -27.54 29.09 1.20
CA HIS A 254 -28.08 29.01 -0.15
C HIS A 254 -28.53 27.60 -0.60
N LEU A 255 -29.13 26.84 0.31
CA LEU A 255 -29.57 25.46 0.06
C LEU A 255 -28.43 24.53 -0.37
N PHE A 256 -27.19 24.83 0.04
CA PHE A 256 -26.09 23.89 -0.12
C PHE A 256 -26.33 22.66 0.77
N ARG A 257 -26.07 21.49 0.21
CA ARG A 257 -26.07 20.24 0.97
C ARG A 257 -25.09 19.24 0.41
N VAL A 258 -24.63 18.36 1.30
CA VAL A 258 -23.95 17.12 0.90
C VAL A 258 -24.99 16.01 0.89
N ILE A 259 -25.08 15.33 -0.25
CA ILE A 259 -26.14 14.39 -0.61
C ILE A 259 -25.96 13.09 0.17
N PRO A 260 -27.01 12.55 0.83
CA PRO A 260 -26.95 11.26 1.49
C PRO A 260 -26.82 10.11 0.48
N VAL A 261 -26.17 9.03 0.89
CA VAL A 261 -25.88 7.86 0.02
C VAL A 261 -27.12 7.31 -0.66
N HIS A 262 -28.25 7.18 0.05
CA HIS A 262 -29.47 6.63 -0.53
C HIS A 262 -30.01 7.48 -1.70
N GLU A 263 -29.82 8.79 -1.67
CA GLU A 263 -30.17 9.67 -2.79
C GLU A 263 -29.15 9.52 -3.93
N ALA A 264 -27.84 9.46 -3.64
CA ALA A 264 -26.81 9.24 -4.66
C ALA A 264 -27.06 7.94 -5.47
N VAL A 265 -27.58 6.91 -4.79
CA VAL A 265 -27.94 5.60 -5.34
C VAL A 265 -29.13 5.65 -6.32
N ASP A 266 -30.00 6.67 -6.23
CA ASP A 266 -31.18 6.80 -7.09
C ASP A 266 -30.84 7.32 -8.50
N TYR A 267 -29.67 7.94 -8.69
CA TYR A 267 -29.16 8.44 -9.98
C TYR A 267 -28.52 7.34 -10.85
N LYS A 268 -29.30 6.32 -11.18
CA LYS A 268 -28.83 5.06 -11.80
C LYS A 268 -28.01 5.22 -13.10
N SER A 269 -28.25 6.25 -13.90
CA SER A 269 -27.54 6.45 -15.18
C SER A 269 -26.08 6.86 -15.01
N GLU A 270 -25.75 7.57 -13.93
CA GLU A 270 -24.40 8.11 -13.70
C GLU A 270 -23.49 7.10 -12.98
N LEU A 271 -24.08 6.29 -12.10
CA LEU A 271 -23.38 5.21 -11.37
C LEU A 271 -22.68 4.22 -12.30
N ALA A 272 -23.24 3.99 -13.49
CA ALA A 272 -22.67 3.10 -14.51
C ALA A 272 -21.28 3.55 -15.01
N ASN A 273 -20.92 4.83 -14.83
CA ASN A 273 -19.63 5.39 -15.21
C ASN A 273 -18.69 5.59 -14.01
N ASN A 274 -19.00 4.97 -12.86
CA ASN A 274 -18.31 5.18 -11.58
C ASN A 274 -18.36 6.64 -11.11
N VAL A 275 -19.47 7.32 -11.42
CA VAL A 275 -19.76 8.69 -11.00
C VAL A 275 -20.98 8.69 -10.09
N PHE A 276 -20.93 9.46 -9.01
CA PHE A 276 -22.12 9.69 -8.18
C PHE A 276 -22.18 11.12 -7.65
N HIS A 277 -23.41 11.58 -7.38
CA HIS A 277 -23.68 12.90 -6.82
C HIS A 277 -23.20 12.98 -5.37
N PHE A 278 -22.42 14.00 -5.05
CA PHE A 278 -21.86 14.22 -3.71
C PHE A 278 -22.41 15.47 -3.04
N ALA A 279 -22.49 16.60 -3.73
CA ALA A 279 -23.04 17.82 -3.16
C ALA A 279 -23.82 18.61 -4.21
N GLU A 280 -24.74 19.46 -3.76
CA GLU A 280 -25.47 20.36 -4.63
C GLU A 280 -25.78 21.71 -3.99
N TYR A 281 -26.14 22.66 -4.86
CA TYR A 281 -26.56 24.01 -4.51
C TYR A 281 -27.88 24.35 -5.22
N MET A 282 -28.80 25.01 -4.51
CA MET A 282 -30.07 25.55 -5.02
C MET A 282 -30.91 24.56 -5.85
N ILE A 283 -30.97 23.28 -5.44
CA ILE A 283 -31.78 22.21 -6.09
C ILE A 283 -31.36 22.04 -7.55
N TYR A 284 -30.28 21.28 -7.79
CA TYR A 284 -29.68 21.06 -9.12
C TYR A 284 -29.21 22.32 -9.86
N SER A 285 -29.10 23.47 -9.18
CA SER A 285 -28.51 24.64 -9.82
C SER A 285 -27.03 24.46 -10.02
N ASP A 286 -26.36 23.68 -9.17
CA ASP A 286 -24.95 23.32 -9.28
C ASP A 286 -24.69 22.00 -8.57
N GLN A 287 -23.80 21.17 -9.11
CA GLN A 287 -23.62 19.79 -8.67
C GLN A 287 -22.17 19.34 -8.68
N TRP A 288 -21.73 18.86 -7.54
CA TRP A 288 -20.43 18.22 -7.37
C TRP A 288 -20.60 16.71 -7.41
N LEU A 289 -19.91 16.07 -8.34
CA LEU A 289 -19.88 14.62 -8.48
C LEU A 289 -18.54 14.07 -8.02
N ILE A 290 -18.56 12.83 -7.56
CA ILE A 290 -17.35 12.03 -7.32
C ILE A 290 -17.18 11.10 -8.51
N GLN A 291 -16.07 11.26 -9.24
CA GLN A 291 -15.62 10.34 -10.27
C GLN A 291 -14.56 9.42 -9.69
N LEU A 292 -14.85 8.12 -9.64
CA LEU A 292 -13.90 7.11 -9.19
C LEU A 292 -13.06 6.59 -10.34
N TYR A 293 -11.81 6.24 -10.02
CA TYR A 293 -10.85 5.64 -10.93
C TYR A 293 -10.32 4.31 -10.38
N GLU A 294 -9.72 3.53 -11.27
CA GLU A 294 -9.00 2.32 -10.91
C GLU A 294 -7.88 2.65 -9.90
N GLY A 295 -7.67 1.77 -8.90
CA GLY A 295 -6.69 2.00 -7.83
C GLY A 295 -7.16 2.89 -6.67
N GLY A 296 -8.46 3.14 -6.54
CA GLY A 296 -9.04 3.82 -5.37
C GLY A 296 -8.83 5.32 -5.34
N GLN A 297 -8.38 5.91 -6.46
CA GLN A 297 -8.31 7.36 -6.65
C GLN A 297 -9.68 7.91 -7.02
N TYR A 298 -9.94 9.18 -6.68
CA TYR A 298 -11.14 9.87 -7.11
C TYR A 298 -10.91 11.36 -7.33
N GLU A 299 -11.81 11.96 -8.08
CA GLU A 299 -11.88 13.40 -8.29
C GLU A 299 -13.27 13.90 -7.92
N VAL A 300 -13.32 15.04 -7.23
CA VAL A 300 -14.51 15.88 -7.15
C VAL A 300 -14.54 16.73 -8.40
N ILE A 301 -15.55 16.49 -9.23
CA ILE A 301 -15.76 17.18 -10.50
C ILE A 301 -17.03 18.01 -10.45
N ASN A 302 -17.06 19.09 -11.20
CA ASN A 302 -18.26 19.89 -11.39
C ASN A 302 -18.26 20.49 -12.82
N GLY A 303 -19.45 20.66 -13.41
CA GLY A 303 -19.63 21.29 -14.73
C GLY A 303 -19.74 22.81 -14.63
N ASP A 304 -18.91 23.54 -15.37
CA ASP A 304 -19.12 24.98 -15.54
C ASP A 304 -20.44 25.19 -16.30
N HIS A 305 -21.38 25.95 -15.72
CA HIS A 305 -22.68 26.30 -16.31
C HIS A 305 -22.60 26.86 -17.76
N GLY A 306 -21.41 27.24 -18.21
CA GLY A 306 -21.13 27.67 -19.58
C GLY A 306 -20.54 26.62 -20.54
N THR A 307 -20.17 25.42 -20.09
CA THR A 307 -19.51 24.38 -20.92
C THR A 307 -20.10 22.99 -20.71
N GLN A 308 -19.91 22.08 -21.67
CA GLN A 308 -20.33 20.67 -21.53
C GLN A 308 -19.28 19.79 -20.84
N GLU A 309 -18.13 20.34 -20.46
CA GLU A 309 -17.03 19.58 -19.86
C GLU A 309 -17.03 19.71 -18.34
N MET A 310 -16.95 18.57 -17.66
CA MET A 310 -16.74 18.51 -16.22
C MET A 310 -15.29 18.87 -15.90
N VAL A 311 -15.11 19.77 -14.94
CA VAL A 311 -13.79 20.23 -14.49
C VAL A 311 -13.45 19.59 -13.15
N VAL A 312 -12.24 19.05 -13.06
CA VAL A 312 -11.66 18.56 -11.80
C VAL A 312 -11.36 19.73 -10.87
N GLN A 313 -11.97 19.69 -9.70
CA GLN A 313 -11.85 20.74 -8.69
C GLN A 313 -10.95 20.36 -7.52
N THR A 314 -10.97 19.10 -7.09
CA THR A 314 -10.09 18.58 -6.03
C THR A 314 -10.10 17.05 -6.06
N THR A 315 -9.07 16.43 -5.49
CA THR A 315 -8.97 14.97 -5.29
C THR A 315 -9.23 14.59 -3.82
N SER A 316 -9.76 15.52 -3.02
CA SER A 316 -10.01 15.32 -1.59
C SER A 316 -11.31 15.99 -1.14
N ILE A 317 -12.25 15.19 -0.64
CA ILE A 317 -13.47 15.68 0.01
C ILE A 317 -13.17 16.41 1.33
N LEU A 318 -12.06 16.09 2.00
CA LEU A 318 -11.66 16.82 3.20
C LEU A 318 -11.32 18.27 2.86
N LYS A 319 -10.50 18.47 1.82
CA LYS A 319 -10.14 19.80 1.30
C LYS A 319 -11.38 20.54 0.78
N PHE A 320 -12.27 19.83 0.08
CA PHE A 320 -13.55 20.39 -0.37
C PHE A 320 -14.35 20.98 0.80
N LEU A 321 -14.54 20.19 1.87
CA LEU A 321 -15.27 20.60 3.06
C LEU A 321 -14.56 21.70 3.84
N GLU A 322 -13.23 21.68 3.91
CA GLU A 322 -12.44 22.72 4.57
C GLU A 322 -12.61 24.08 3.90
N ILE A 323 -12.59 24.12 2.55
CA ILE A 323 -12.82 25.34 1.78
C ILE A 323 -14.26 25.84 1.99
N TYR A 324 -15.24 24.93 2.00
CA TYR A 324 -16.64 25.29 2.24
C TYR A 324 -16.84 25.87 3.64
N LEU A 325 -16.32 25.20 4.68
CA LEU A 325 -16.46 25.65 6.07
C LEU A 325 -15.81 27.02 6.30
N THR A 326 -14.68 27.31 5.64
CA THR A 326 -13.93 28.54 5.90
C THR A 326 -14.58 29.78 5.27
N GLU A 327 -15.24 29.64 4.12
CA GLU A 327 -15.70 30.81 3.35
C GLU A 327 -17.14 30.71 2.82
N GLY A 328 -17.85 29.61 3.09
CA GLY A 328 -19.17 29.32 2.53
C GLY A 328 -19.15 29.16 1.01
N LEU A 329 -20.34 29.16 0.39
CA LEU A 329 -20.44 29.16 -1.07
C LEU A 329 -19.98 30.47 -1.71
N PHE A 330 -20.26 31.60 -1.06
CA PHE A 330 -19.89 32.94 -1.55
C PHE A 330 -19.05 33.65 -0.50
N SER A 331 -17.80 33.97 -0.85
CA SER A 331 -16.91 34.64 0.10
C SER A 331 -17.46 36.02 0.44
N LYS A 332 -17.51 36.32 1.74
CA LYS A 332 -17.89 37.64 2.25
C LYS A 332 -16.78 38.69 2.01
N LEU A 333 -15.57 38.27 1.62
CA LEU A 333 -14.36 39.10 1.64
C LEU A 333 -13.83 39.49 0.25
N ASP A 334 -13.91 38.61 -0.75
CA ASP A 334 -13.14 38.80 -1.99
C ASP A 334 -13.89 38.54 -3.31
N ASN A 335 -15.22 38.42 -3.27
CA ASN A 335 -16.08 38.09 -4.43
C ASN A 335 -15.70 36.80 -5.18
N ASN A 336 -14.76 35.99 -4.68
CA ASN A 336 -14.49 34.69 -5.27
C ASN A 336 -15.65 33.75 -4.92
N SER A 337 -16.09 32.98 -5.90
CA SER A 337 -17.04 31.89 -5.67
C SER A 337 -16.32 30.67 -5.07
N PHE A 338 -17.08 29.78 -4.45
CA PHE A 338 -16.57 28.48 -3.99
C PHE A 338 -15.89 27.70 -5.11
N TRP A 339 -16.43 27.80 -6.32
CA TRP A 339 -15.83 27.36 -7.57
C TRP A 339 -14.42 27.90 -7.81
N ASP A 340 -14.24 29.21 -7.73
CA ASP A 340 -12.95 29.85 -7.97
C ASP A 340 -11.91 29.37 -6.96
N ARG A 341 -12.31 29.19 -5.69
CA ARG A 341 -11.42 28.70 -4.62
C ARG A 341 -10.99 27.26 -4.84
N LEU A 342 -11.93 26.39 -5.22
CA LEU A 342 -11.61 25.01 -5.57
C LEU A 342 -10.63 24.96 -6.75
N ASN A 343 -10.88 25.73 -7.81
CA ASN A 343 -10.01 25.76 -8.99
C ASN A 343 -8.62 26.36 -8.71
N LYS A 344 -8.50 27.38 -7.84
CA LYS A 344 -7.21 28.00 -7.48
C LYS A 344 -6.30 27.11 -6.64
N THR A 345 -6.87 26.11 -5.96
CA THR A 345 -6.11 25.23 -5.07
C THR A 345 -5.65 23.93 -5.75
N ARG A 346 -5.61 23.87 -7.09
CA ARG A 346 -5.18 22.70 -7.89
C ARG A 346 -3.67 22.38 -7.84
N ASP A 347 -2.89 23.06 -7.00
CA ASP A 347 -1.45 22.81 -6.82
C ASP A 347 -1.16 21.53 -6.03
#